data_AF-A0A1N7GG23-F1
#
_entry.id   AF-A0A1N7GG23-F1
#
_cell.length_a   1.000
_cell.length_b   1.000
_cell.length_c   1.000
_cell.angle_alpha   90.00
_cell.angle_beta   90.00
_cell.angle_gamma   90.00
#
_symmetry.space_group_name_H-M   'P 1'
#
loop_
_entity.id
_entity.type
_entity.pdbx_description
1 polymer ?
#
loop_
_entity_poly.entity_id
_entity_poly.type
_entity_poly.pdbx_seq_one_letter_code
_entity_poly.pdbx_strand_id
1 'polypeptide(L)'
;MAHWNAAARGEIIAFQHGYLSMTADRDDRRTTDDHGHDIINPLYVAIVTVSSSRAQAAEDDPDDPGGDTIQDCFEAEGHEVRERVLVRDDYASIRTAVRGLVARRDIDLVLTTGGTGVTADDVSPEATQSLFERDLPGFGELFRSLSWDEVGTRAMASRATAGIAVDTPVFCLPGSTNACQTACEKLIVPEAPHLAGLATRHQ
;
A
#
# COMPACT_ATOMS: atom_id res chain seq x y z
N MET A 1 -50.35 -8.09 46.51
CA MET A 1 -49.94 -7.85 45.12
C MET A 1 -48.76 -6.87 45.18
N ALA A 2 -47.56 -7.26 45.65
CA ALA A 2 -46.55 -8.11 44.97
C ALA A 2 -46.20 -7.48 43.59
N HIS A 3 -44.99 -7.05 43.22
CA HIS A 3 -43.61 -7.28 43.68
C HIS A 3 -42.70 -6.13 43.17
N TRP A 4 -41.54 -5.96 43.83
CA TRP A 4 -40.31 -5.32 43.32
C TRP A 4 -39.50 -6.36 42.49
N ASN A 5 -38.91 -5.95 41.35
CA ASN A 5 -37.59 -6.38 40.81
C ASN A 5 -37.45 -5.87 39.35
N ALA A 6 -36.46 -5.04 39.00
CA ALA A 6 -35.01 -5.31 38.82
C ALA A 6 -34.65 -5.80 37.40
N ALA A 7 -33.71 -5.06 36.81
CA ALA A 7 -32.69 -5.49 35.85
C ALA A 7 -33.10 -6.14 34.51
N ALA A 8 -32.75 -5.45 33.41
CA ALA A 8 -32.02 -6.06 32.31
C ALA A 8 -31.34 -4.95 31.49
N ARG A 9 -30.10 -4.64 31.88
CA ARG A 9 -29.08 -4.17 30.94
C ARG A 9 -28.71 -5.40 30.10
N GLY A 10 -29.10 -5.44 28.82
CA GLY A 10 -28.53 -6.37 27.83
C GLY A 10 -27.35 -5.67 27.17
N GLU A 11 -26.14 -5.88 27.70
CA GLU A 11 -25.15 -6.79 27.12
C GLU A 11 -24.49 -6.20 25.87
N ILE A 12 -23.51 -5.33 26.14
CA ILE A 12 -22.34 -5.20 25.29
C ILE A 12 -21.67 -6.58 25.32
N ILE A 13 -21.78 -7.33 24.22
CA ILE A 13 -20.99 -8.53 24.03
C ILE A 13 -19.56 -8.06 23.76
N ALA A 14 -18.82 -7.84 24.84
CA ALA A 14 -17.37 -7.80 24.81
C ALA A 14 -16.91 -9.24 24.56
N PHE A 15 -16.61 -9.57 23.30
CA PHE A 15 -15.73 -10.69 23.03
C PHE A 15 -14.31 -10.31 23.50
N GLN A 16 -14.04 -10.54 24.78
CA GLN A 16 -12.69 -10.82 25.23
C GLN A 16 -12.29 -12.17 24.64
N HIS A 17 -11.53 -12.15 23.56
CA HIS A 17 -10.59 -13.22 23.24
C HIS A 17 -9.25 -12.57 22.96
N GLY A 18 -8.32 -12.78 23.88
CA GLY A 18 -6.94 -12.37 23.72
C GLY A 18 -6.30 -13.08 22.55
N TYR A 19 -5.80 -12.30 21.61
CA TYR A 19 -4.48 -12.50 21.03
C TYR A 19 -3.85 -11.10 21.04
N LEU A 20 -2.97 -10.84 22.00
CA LEU A 20 -1.86 -9.95 21.72
C LEU A 20 -1.07 -10.67 20.64
N SER A 21 -1.42 -10.43 19.37
CA SER A 21 -0.47 -10.61 18.29
C SER A 21 0.64 -9.63 18.64
N MET A 22 1.73 -10.14 19.21
CA MET A 22 2.99 -9.43 19.17
C MET A 22 3.26 -9.24 17.69
N THR A 23 2.89 -8.07 17.15
CA THR A 23 3.33 -7.66 15.82
C THR A 23 4.84 -7.78 15.86
N ALA A 24 5.40 -8.75 15.14
CA ALA A 24 6.83 -8.95 15.08
C ALA A 24 7.44 -7.60 14.70
N ASP A 25 8.37 -7.11 15.51
CA ASP A 25 8.98 -5.82 15.26
C ASP A 25 9.70 -5.90 13.91
N ARG A 26 9.84 -4.78 13.21
CA ARG A 26 10.57 -4.75 11.92
C ARG A 26 11.96 -5.36 12.08
N ASP A 27 12.58 -5.17 13.24
CA ASP A 27 13.89 -5.72 13.59
C ASP A 27 13.92 -7.25 13.69
N ASP A 28 12.82 -7.90 14.08
CA ASP A 28 12.73 -9.37 14.13
C ASP A 28 12.75 -9.98 12.72
N ARG A 29 12.38 -9.21 11.71
CA ARG A 29 12.30 -9.60 10.29
C ARG A 29 13.47 -9.05 9.46
N ARG A 30 14.43 -8.39 10.10
CA ARG A 30 15.63 -7.88 9.44
C ARG A 30 16.66 -8.99 9.24
N THR A 31 17.19 -9.09 8.03
CA THR A 31 18.30 -9.99 7.70
C THR A 31 19.21 -9.33 6.65
N THR A 32 20.15 -10.07 6.08
CA THR A 32 21.03 -9.61 5.00
C THR A 32 20.90 -10.49 3.76
N ASP A 33 21.03 -9.89 2.57
CA ASP A 33 21.16 -10.63 1.31
C ASP A 33 22.57 -11.25 1.12
N ASP A 34 22.79 -11.92 -0.01
CA ASP A 34 24.07 -12.55 -0.38
C ASP A 34 25.24 -11.55 -0.50
N HIS A 35 24.94 -10.26 -0.61
CA HIS A 35 25.90 -9.17 -0.70
C HIS A 35 26.07 -8.41 0.63
N GLY A 36 25.39 -8.87 1.70
CA GLY A 36 25.46 -8.27 3.03
C GLY A 36 24.65 -6.98 3.15
N HIS A 37 23.68 -6.74 2.27
CA HIS A 37 22.79 -5.59 2.34
C HIS A 37 21.59 -5.90 3.22
N ASP A 38 21.18 -4.94 4.06
CA ASP A 38 20.05 -5.12 4.97
C ASP A 38 18.75 -5.24 4.19
N ILE A 39 17.95 -6.26 4.51
CA ILE A 39 16.62 -6.50 3.94
C ILE A 39 15.60 -6.74 5.06
N ILE A 40 14.34 -6.46 4.77
CA ILE A 40 13.18 -6.81 5.63
C ILE A 40 12.38 -7.93 4.95
N ASN A 41 12.22 -9.08 5.59
CA ASN A 41 11.48 -10.21 5.02
C ASN A 41 10.83 -11.10 6.11
N PRO A 42 9.53 -11.45 6.02
CA PRO A 42 8.54 -11.00 5.04
C PRO A 42 8.24 -9.50 5.18
N LEU A 43 7.81 -8.83 4.11
CA LEU A 43 7.29 -7.46 4.18
C LEU A 43 5.86 -7.42 4.71
N TYR A 44 5.55 -6.39 5.48
CA TYR A 44 4.18 -5.99 5.81
C TYR A 44 3.74 -4.82 4.94
N VAL A 45 2.70 -5.04 4.15
CA VAL A 45 2.33 -4.19 3.02
C VAL A 45 0.98 -3.53 3.28
N ALA A 46 0.87 -2.24 2.95
CA ALA A 46 -0.41 -1.55 2.87
C ALA A 46 -0.74 -1.18 1.42
N ILE A 47 -2.01 -1.33 1.06
CA ILE A 47 -2.53 -1.02 -0.27
C ILE A 47 -3.56 0.11 -0.17
N VAL A 48 -3.41 1.15 -1.00
CA VAL A 48 -4.35 2.26 -1.12
C VAL A 48 -4.94 2.26 -2.53
N THR A 49 -6.19 1.85 -2.64
CA THR A 49 -6.95 1.93 -3.89
C THR A 49 -7.58 3.30 -4.02
N VAL A 50 -7.32 3.97 -5.14
CA VAL A 50 -7.79 5.33 -5.42
C VAL A 50 -8.88 5.27 -6.48
N SER A 51 -10.14 5.46 -6.06
CA SER A 51 -11.28 5.45 -6.96
C SER A 51 -12.49 6.16 -6.36
N SER A 52 -12.83 7.33 -6.91
CA SER A 52 -14.01 8.09 -6.50
C SER A 52 -15.33 7.34 -6.73
N SER A 53 -15.45 6.56 -7.80
CA SER A 53 -16.68 5.80 -8.09
C SER A 53 -16.88 4.66 -7.09
N ARG A 54 -15.83 3.88 -6.78
CA ARG A 54 -15.90 2.80 -5.78
C ARG A 54 -16.18 3.36 -4.39
N ALA A 55 -15.50 4.44 -4.01
CA ALA A 55 -15.71 5.08 -2.71
C ALA A 55 -17.14 5.64 -2.54
N GLN A 56 -17.87 5.87 -3.64
CA GLN A 56 -19.26 6.36 -3.61
C GLN A 56 -20.32 5.25 -3.73
N ALA A 57 -19.93 4.03 -4.10
CA ALA A 57 -20.88 2.98 -4.51
C ALA A 57 -21.83 2.49 -3.39
N ALA A 58 -21.63 2.90 -2.13
CA ALA A 58 -22.41 2.48 -0.97
C ALA A 58 -22.50 0.94 -0.79
N GLU A 59 -21.53 0.23 -1.37
CA GLU A 59 -21.31 -1.20 -1.18
C GLU A 59 -20.40 -1.39 0.03
N ASP A 60 -20.69 -2.39 0.85
CA ASP A 60 -19.86 -2.74 2.00
C ASP A 60 -18.49 -3.29 1.57
N ASP A 61 -18.40 -3.81 0.33
CA ASP A 61 -17.19 -4.40 -0.25
C ASP A 61 -17.16 -4.20 -1.78
N PRO A 62 -16.73 -3.02 -2.27
CA PRO A 62 -16.66 -2.74 -3.70
C PRO A 62 -15.51 -3.51 -4.37
N ASP A 63 -15.76 -4.04 -5.57
CA ASP A 63 -14.75 -4.73 -6.39
C ASP A 63 -13.45 -3.92 -6.51
N ASP A 64 -12.29 -4.50 -6.20
CA ASP A 64 -10.98 -3.82 -6.23
C ASP A 64 -9.91 -4.70 -6.91
N PRO A 65 -10.02 -4.91 -8.23
CA PRO A 65 -9.18 -5.86 -8.94
C PRO A 65 -7.71 -5.41 -8.99
N GLY A 66 -7.46 -4.09 -8.93
CA GLY A 66 -6.12 -3.53 -8.87
C GLY A 66 -5.45 -3.83 -7.52
N GLY A 67 -6.17 -3.62 -6.41
CA GLY A 67 -5.71 -3.98 -5.08
C GLY A 67 -5.56 -5.50 -4.90
N ASP A 68 -6.48 -6.29 -5.44
CA ASP A 68 -6.42 -7.76 -5.41
C ASP A 68 -5.19 -8.27 -6.16
N THR A 69 -4.90 -7.72 -7.36
CA THR A 69 -3.70 -8.08 -8.12
C THR A 69 -2.42 -7.78 -7.33
N ILE A 70 -2.36 -6.63 -6.65
CA ILE A 70 -1.20 -6.28 -5.82
C ILE A 70 -1.07 -7.27 -4.67
N GLN A 71 -2.17 -7.56 -3.96
CA GLN A 71 -2.17 -8.50 -2.85
C GLN A 71 -1.68 -9.88 -3.28
N ASP A 72 -2.21 -10.42 -4.38
CA ASP A 72 -1.82 -11.72 -4.93
C ASP A 72 -0.31 -11.78 -5.24
N CYS A 73 0.26 -10.73 -5.85
CA CYS A 73 1.70 -10.69 -6.15
C CYS A 73 2.57 -10.73 -4.88
N PHE A 74 2.17 -10.08 -3.80
CA PHE A 74 2.94 -10.06 -2.56
C PHE A 74 2.78 -11.35 -1.74
N GLU A 75 1.56 -11.87 -1.65
CA GLU A 75 1.28 -13.12 -0.92
C GLU A 75 1.93 -14.33 -1.60
N ALA A 76 2.04 -14.33 -2.94
CA ALA A 76 2.73 -15.38 -3.69
C ALA A 76 4.20 -15.54 -3.29
N GLU A 77 4.86 -14.46 -2.85
CA GLU A 77 6.26 -14.44 -2.40
C GLU A 77 6.38 -14.46 -0.85
N GLY A 78 5.28 -14.75 -0.15
CA GLY A 78 5.26 -14.91 1.30
C GLY A 78 5.28 -13.61 2.10
N HIS A 79 5.02 -12.46 1.45
CA HIS A 79 4.76 -11.20 2.13
C HIS A 79 3.31 -11.13 2.64
N GLU A 80 3.00 -10.16 3.50
CA GLU A 80 1.68 -10.06 4.15
C GLU A 80 1.06 -8.68 3.91
N VAL A 81 -0.15 -8.65 3.36
CA VAL A 81 -0.94 -7.42 3.25
C VAL A 81 -1.67 -7.19 4.58
N ARG A 82 -1.21 -6.18 5.33
CA ARG A 82 -1.74 -5.84 6.67
C ARG A 82 -2.89 -4.86 6.63
N GLU A 83 -3.01 -4.08 5.56
CA GLU A 83 -4.01 -3.02 5.46
C GLU A 83 -4.40 -2.79 3.99
N ARG A 84 -5.71 -2.62 3.76
CA ARG A 84 -6.26 -2.17 2.48
C ARG A 84 -7.19 -1.00 2.74
N VAL A 85 -6.99 0.10 2.02
CA VAL A 85 -7.79 1.30 2.15
C VAL A 85 -8.30 1.74 0.79
N LEU A 86 -9.60 1.97 0.67
CA LEU A 86 -10.20 2.61 -0.49
C LEU A 86 -10.40 4.10 -0.20
N VAL A 87 -9.89 4.96 -1.08
CA VAL A 87 -10.01 6.41 -0.97
C VAL A 87 -10.56 7.03 -2.25
N ARG A 88 -11.11 8.24 -2.11
CA ARG A 88 -11.51 9.07 -3.24
C ARG A 88 -10.29 9.55 -4.02
N ASP A 89 -10.50 9.77 -5.31
CA ASP A 89 -9.50 10.34 -6.22
C ASP A 89 -9.42 11.86 -6.03
N ASP A 90 -8.85 12.26 -4.89
CA ASP A 90 -8.55 13.63 -4.55
C ASP A 90 -7.30 13.72 -3.67
N TYR A 91 -6.60 14.85 -3.79
CA TYR A 91 -5.29 15.05 -3.19
C TYR A 91 -5.29 14.84 -1.67
N ALA A 92 -6.31 15.34 -0.97
CA ALA A 92 -6.36 15.31 0.48
C ALA A 92 -6.61 13.89 1.00
N SER A 93 -7.51 13.15 0.37
CA SER A 93 -7.83 11.76 0.72
C SER A 93 -6.61 10.86 0.54
N ILE A 94 -5.96 10.92 -0.63
CA ILE A 94 -4.79 10.11 -0.97
C ILE A 94 -3.64 10.42 -0.01
N ARG A 95 -3.28 11.70 0.13
CA ARG A 95 -2.17 12.13 0.99
C ARG A 95 -2.40 11.76 2.45
N THR A 96 -3.63 11.87 2.94
CA THR A 96 -3.94 11.54 4.34
C THR A 96 -3.80 10.05 4.60
N ALA A 97 -4.31 9.21 3.70
CA ALA A 97 -4.17 7.75 3.82
C ALA A 97 -2.70 7.32 3.79
N VAL A 98 -1.94 7.73 2.77
CA VAL A 98 -0.53 7.36 2.63
C VAL A 98 0.29 7.84 3.83
N ARG A 99 0.10 9.11 4.26
CA ARG A 99 0.78 9.65 5.45
C ARG A 99 0.46 8.86 6.72
N GLY A 100 -0.78 8.43 6.90
CA GLY A 100 -1.19 7.62 8.04
C GLY A 100 -0.52 6.25 8.05
N LEU A 101 -0.41 5.62 6.87
CA LEU A 101 0.20 4.30 6.71
C LEU A 101 1.71 4.31 6.92
N VAL A 102 2.44 5.27 6.33
CA VAL A 102 3.91 5.35 6.51
C VAL A 102 4.33 5.71 7.94
N ALA A 103 3.42 6.27 8.75
CA ALA A 103 3.68 6.54 10.17
C ALA A 103 3.51 5.30 11.07
N ARG A 104 2.99 4.19 10.53
CA ARG A 104 2.75 2.95 11.27
C ARG A 104 4.01 2.09 11.29
N ARG A 105 4.38 1.58 12.47
CA ARG A 105 5.55 0.70 12.63
C ARG A 105 5.32 -0.72 12.08
N ASP A 106 4.07 -1.12 11.90
CA ASP A 106 3.69 -2.42 11.36
C ASP A 106 3.56 -2.43 9.81
N ILE A 107 3.91 -1.34 9.12
CA ILE A 107 3.86 -1.22 7.66
C ILE A 107 5.25 -0.91 7.10
N ASP A 108 5.82 -1.82 6.31
CA ASP A 108 7.15 -1.68 5.69
C ASP A 108 7.10 -1.14 4.26
N LEU A 109 5.93 -1.17 3.62
CA LEU A 109 5.74 -0.78 2.23
C LEU A 109 4.32 -0.26 2.01
N VAL A 110 4.17 0.82 1.25
CA VAL A 110 2.86 1.31 0.81
C VAL A 110 2.78 1.30 -0.71
N LEU A 111 1.72 0.71 -1.27
CA LEU A 111 1.38 0.84 -2.68
C LEU A 111 0.07 1.59 -2.85
N THR A 112 0.00 2.47 -3.84
CA THR A 112 -1.27 3.04 -4.32
C THR A 112 -1.58 2.51 -5.71
N THR A 113 -2.86 2.35 -6.03
CA THR A 113 -3.32 2.01 -7.39
C THR A 113 -4.48 2.90 -7.80
N GLY A 114 -4.38 3.55 -8.97
CA GLY A 114 -5.37 4.51 -9.48
C GLY A 114 -4.98 5.98 -9.30
N GLY A 115 -5.74 6.88 -9.96
CA GLY A 115 -5.53 8.34 -9.90
C GLY A 115 -4.24 8.86 -10.55
N THR A 116 -3.61 8.08 -11.45
CA THR A 116 -2.36 8.44 -12.16
C THR A 116 -2.57 8.87 -13.62
N GLY A 117 -3.81 8.98 -14.09
CA GLY A 117 -4.13 9.40 -15.45
C GLY A 117 -3.79 10.87 -15.72
N VAL A 118 -4.39 11.47 -16.74
CA VAL A 118 -4.11 12.89 -17.12
C VAL A 118 -5.34 13.78 -16.97
N THR A 119 -6.39 13.29 -16.31
CA THR A 119 -7.57 14.10 -16.00
C THR A 119 -7.32 15.01 -14.81
N ALA A 120 -8.20 15.99 -14.58
CA ALA A 120 -8.02 16.96 -13.50
C ALA A 120 -8.09 16.35 -12.09
N ASP A 121 -8.76 15.20 -11.97
CA ASP A 121 -8.91 14.49 -10.70
C ASP A 121 -7.75 13.52 -10.44
N ASP A 122 -7.01 13.13 -11.48
CA ASP A 122 -5.86 12.22 -11.35
C ASP A 122 -4.69 12.94 -10.64
N VAL A 123 -4.62 12.79 -9.32
CA VAL A 123 -3.63 13.51 -8.48
C VAL A 123 -2.82 12.60 -7.56
N SER A 124 -2.87 11.27 -7.76
CA SER A 124 -2.08 10.32 -6.95
C SER A 124 -0.57 10.59 -6.99
N PRO A 125 0.06 10.88 -8.15
CA PRO A 125 1.48 11.21 -8.18
C PRO A 125 1.80 12.47 -7.36
N GLU A 126 1.02 13.54 -7.51
CA GLU A 126 1.22 14.79 -6.77
C GLU A 126 1.00 14.62 -5.27
N ALA A 127 -0.01 13.85 -4.87
CA ALA A 127 -0.32 13.58 -3.47
C ALA A 127 0.79 12.76 -2.79
N THR A 128 1.27 11.71 -3.46
CA THR A 128 2.33 10.83 -2.94
C THR A 128 3.69 11.53 -2.94
N GLN A 129 4.08 12.20 -4.03
CA GLN A 129 5.35 12.93 -4.13
C GLN A 129 5.50 14.01 -3.06
N SER A 130 4.40 14.63 -2.63
CA SER A 130 4.42 15.61 -1.54
C SER A 130 4.89 15.07 -0.18
N LEU A 131 4.98 13.74 -0.04
CA LEU A 131 5.44 13.03 1.16
C LEU A 131 6.87 12.50 1.03
N PHE A 132 7.45 12.50 -0.18
CA PHE A 132 8.75 11.88 -0.40
C PHE A 132 9.87 12.75 0.17
N GLU A 133 10.69 12.17 1.03
CA GLU A 133 11.98 12.75 1.46
C GLU A 133 13.06 12.50 0.41
N ARG A 134 12.93 11.40 -0.33
CA ARG A 134 13.84 10.92 -1.38
C ARG A 134 13.02 10.32 -2.50
N ASP A 135 13.13 10.88 -3.70
CA ASP A 135 12.51 10.30 -4.89
C ASP A 135 13.26 9.04 -5.36
N LEU A 136 12.52 8.09 -5.94
CA LEU A 136 13.05 6.91 -6.63
C LEU A 136 12.72 6.98 -8.13
N PRO A 137 13.32 7.92 -8.89
CA PRO A 137 12.91 8.18 -10.28
C PRO A 137 13.09 6.97 -11.21
N GLY A 138 14.06 6.10 -10.91
CA GLY A 138 14.33 4.87 -11.66
C GLY A 138 13.13 3.93 -11.75
N PHE A 139 12.22 3.92 -10.74
CA PHE A 139 11.00 3.12 -10.80
C PHE A 139 10.10 3.53 -11.97
N GLY A 140 9.79 4.83 -12.08
CA GLY A 140 8.92 5.32 -13.15
C GLY A 140 9.55 5.18 -14.54
N GLU A 141 10.88 5.33 -14.62
CA GLU A 141 11.65 5.12 -15.85
C GLU A 141 11.59 3.66 -16.32
N LEU A 142 11.91 2.72 -15.43
CA LEU A 142 11.85 1.28 -15.72
C LEU A 142 10.43 0.83 -16.03
N PHE A 143 9.44 1.28 -15.26
CA PHE A 143 8.05 0.93 -15.49
C PHE A 143 7.57 1.38 -16.88
N ARG A 144 7.90 2.61 -17.29
CA ARG A 144 7.58 3.08 -18.66
C ARG A 144 8.35 2.31 -19.74
N SER A 145 9.60 1.92 -19.47
CA SER A 145 10.38 1.09 -20.38
C SER A 145 9.74 -0.28 -20.59
N LEU A 146 9.33 -0.96 -19.50
CA LEU A 146 8.62 -2.24 -19.59
C LEU A 146 7.25 -2.09 -20.27
N SER A 147 6.52 -1.03 -19.93
CA SER A 147 5.21 -0.74 -20.52
C SER A 147 5.28 -0.45 -22.02
N TRP A 148 6.42 0.01 -22.55
CA TRP A 148 6.56 0.27 -23.98
C TRP A 148 6.30 -0.98 -24.83
N ASP A 149 6.81 -2.13 -24.37
CA ASP A 149 6.65 -3.39 -25.10
C ASP A 149 5.19 -3.89 -25.06
N GLU A 150 4.42 -3.52 -24.03
CA GLU A 150 3.03 -3.93 -23.86
C GLU A 150 2.02 -2.98 -24.52
N VAL A 151 2.21 -1.67 -24.36
CA VAL A 151 1.22 -0.64 -24.74
C VAL A 151 1.75 0.44 -25.69
N GLY A 152 3.02 0.34 -26.11
CA GLY A 152 3.65 1.25 -27.04
C GLY A 152 3.65 2.70 -26.57
N THR A 153 3.27 3.63 -27.45
CA THR A 153 3.26 5.07 -27.16
C THR A 153 2.35 5.47 -26.01
N ARG A 154 1.39 4.63 -25.61
CA ARG A 154 0.54 4.88 -24.43
C ARG A 154 1.34 4.93 -23.13
N ALA A 155 2.51 4.28 -23.07
CA ALA A 155 3.40 4.34 -21.93
C ALA A 155 3.83 5.78 -21.58
N MET A 156 3.82 6.70 -22.56
CA MET A 156 4.11 8.12 -22.35
C MET A 156 3.15 8.79 -21.36
N ALA A 157 1.90 8.34 -21.29
CA ALA A 157 0.89 8.92 -20.40
C ALA A 157 0.98 8.36 -18.96
N SER A 158 1.83 7.36 -18.71
CA SER A 158 1.99 6.79 -17.37
C SER A 158 2.77 7.74 -16.46
N ARG A 159 2.15 8.10 -15.34
CA ARG A 159 2.73 8.91 -14.26
C ARG A 159 3.08 8.10 -13.02
N ALA A 160 3.31 6.79 -13.17
CA ALA A 160 3.79 5.93 -12.08
C ALA A 160 5.08 6.51 -11.46
N THR A 161 5.14 6.55 -10.14
CA THR A 161 6.24 7.18 -9.39
C THR A 161 6.47 6.46 -8.06
N ALA A 162 7.63 6.67 -7.44
CA ALA A 162 7.97 6.07 -6.16
C ALA A 162 8.94 6.96 -5.39
N GLY A 163 9.00 6.76 -4.08
CA GLY A 163 9.89 7.49 -3.18
C GLY A 163 9.93 6.87 -1.79
N ILE A 164 10.73 7.45 -0.90
CA ILE A 164 10.77 7.11 0.52
C ILE A 164 10.05 8.20 1.31
N ALA A 165 9.09 7.82 2.14
CA ALA A 165 8.41 8.71 3.09
C ALA A 165 8.48 8.09 4.49
N VAL A 166 9.05 8.80 5.46
CA VAL A 166 9.18 8.33 6.86
C VAL A 166 9.77 6.91 6.92
N ASP A 167 10.97 6.73 6.33
CA ASP A 167 11.68 5.44 6.25
C ASP A 167 10.88 4.29 5.61
N THR A 168 9.81 4.59 4.86
CA THR A 168 8.94 3.60 4.21
C THR A 168 8.91 3.85 2.70
N PRO A 169 9.27 2.85 1.87
CA PRO A 169 9.06 2.95 0.43
C PRO A 169 7.57 3.07 0.07
N VAL A 170 7.27 3.95 -0.88
CA VAL A 170 5.93 4.19 -1.40
C VAL A 170 5.96 4.11 -2.93
N PHE A 171 5.08 3.30 -3.50
CA PHE A 171 4.91 3.15 -4.96
C PHE A 171 3.52 3.58 -5.39
N CYS A 172 3.43 4.47 -6.36
CA CYS A 172 2.19 4.96 -6.94
C CYS A 172 2.00 4.36 -8.33
N LEU A 173 0.99 3.50 -8.47
CA LEU A 173 0.73 2.68 -9.65
C LEU A 173 -0.53 3.12 -10.41
N PRO A 174 -0.59 2.87 -11.74
CA PRO A 174 -1.84 2.98 -12.48
C PRO A 174 -2.91 1.99 -11.98
N GLY A 175 -4.18 2.31 -12.25
CA GLY A 175 -5.33 1.52 -11.80
C GLY A 175 -5.65 0.26 -12.60
N SER A 176 -4.90 -0.05 -13.66
CA SER A 176 -5.15 -1.25 -14.47
C SER A 176 -4.45 -2.47 -13.86
N THR A 177 -5.13 -3.62 -13.85
CA THR A 177 -4.59 -4.88 -13.32
C THR A 177 -3.27 -5.27 -13.98
N ASN A 178 -3.18 -5.14 -15.30
CA ASN A 178 -1.93 -5.41 -16.03
C ASN A 178 -0.77 -4.50 -15.57
N ALA A 179 -1.03 -3.21 -15.34
CA ALA A 179 0.00 -2.30 -14.84
C ALA A 179 0.44 -2.66 -13.41
N CYS A 180 -0.51 -3.02 -12.54
CA CYS A 180 -0.21 -3.51 -11.20
C CYS A 180 0.66 -4.77 -11.27
N GLN A 181 0.28 -5.75 -12.08
CA GLN A 181 1.01 -7.00 -12.23
C GLN A 181 2.44 -6.77 -12.75
N THR A 182 2.60 -6.01 -13.85
CA THR A 182 3.93 -5.70 -14.40
C THR A 182 4.79 -4.94 -13.39
N ALA A 183 4.25 -3.96 -12.68
CA ALA A 183 5.01 -3.23 -11.67
C ALA A 183 5.43 -4.13 -10.50
N CYS A 184 4.50 -4.90 -9.95
CA CYS A 184 4.76 -5.77 -8.80
C CYS A 184 5.76 -6.87 -9.13
N GLU A 185 5.49 -7.68 -10.16
CA GLU A 185 6.30 -8.87 -10.47
C GLU A 185 7.68 -8.50 -11.02
N LYS A 186 7.79 -7.45 -11.84
CA LYS A 186 9.05 -7.14 -12.53
C LYS A 186 9.95 -6.19 -11.77
N LEU A 187 9.41 -5.38 -10.87
CA LEU A 187 10.15 -4.29 -10.23
C LEU A 187 10.01 -4.29 -8.71
N ILE A 188 8.80 -4.31 -8.17
CA ILE A 188 8.59 -3.97 -6.76
C ILE A 188 8.87 -5.16 -5.85
N VAL A 189 8.24 -6.31 -6.08
CA VAL A 189 8.40 -7.48 -5.19
C VAL A 189 9.86 -7.94 -5.09
N PRO A 190 10.66 -7.98 -6.18
CA PRO A 190 12.08 -8.34 -6.09
C PRO A 190 12.93 -7.34 -5.28
N GLU A 191 12.58 -6.05 -5.27
CA GLU A 191 13.45 -4.98 -4.74
C GLU A 191 12.97 -4.38 -3.41
N ALA A 192 11.67 -4.46 -3.11
CA ALA A 192 11.09 -3.83 -1.94
C ALA A 192 11.69 -4.29 -0.59
N PRO A 193 12.05 -5.58 -0.39
CA PRO A 193 12.73 -6.02 0.83
C PRO A 193 14.02 -5.24 1.11
N HIS A 194 14.82 -5.02 0.07
CA HIS A 194 16.08 -4.29 0.14
C HIS A 194 15.84 -2.78 0.34
N LEU A 195 14.89 -2.19 -0.37
CA LEU A 195 14.52 -0.79 -0.18
C LEU A 195 14.02 -0.50 1.24
N ALA A 196 13.20 -1.39 1.82
CA ALA A 196 12.72 -1.26 3.19
C ALA A 196 13.87 -1.39 4.22
N GLY A 197 14.81 -2.31 3.98
CA GLY A 197 16.00 -2.47 4.83
C GLY A 197 16.92 -1.25 4.80
N LEU A 198 17.17 -0.68 3.62
CA LEU A 198 17.96 0.54 3.43
C LEU A 198 17.29 1.78 4.01
N ALA A 199 15.97 1.94 3.81
CA ALA A 199 15.24 3.12 4.24
C ALA A 199 15.30 3.33 5.76
N THR A 200 15.50 2.26 6.53
CA THR A 200 15.45 2.24 8.00
C THR A 200 16.83 2.19 8.68
N ARG A 201 17.93 2.23 7.93
CA ARG A 201 19.30 2.00 8.43
C ARG A 201 19.86 3.12 9.33
N HIS A 202 19.12 4.20 9.55
CA HIS A 202 19.60 5.41 10.23
C HIS A 202 18.92 5.68 11.59
N GLN A 203 18.22 4.70 12.16
CA GLN A 203 17.69 4.79 13.54
C GLN A 203 18.71 4.34 14.58
#